data_AF-A0A8C5NXK3-F1
#
_entry.id   AF-A0A8C5NXK3-F1
#
_cell.length_a   1.000
_cell.length_b   1.000
_cell.length_c   1.000
_cell.angle_alpha   90.00
_cell.angle_beta   90.00
_cell.angle_gamma   90.00
#
_symmetry.space_group_name_H-M   'P 1'
#
loop_
_entity.id
_entity.type
_entity.pdbx_description
1 polymer ?
#
loop_
_entity_poly.entity_id
_entity_poly.type
_entity_poly.pdbx_seq_one_letter_code
_entity_poly.pdbx_strand_id
1 'polypeptide(L)'
;RMLPDLRVCPCLEKGGAPRWAVPGSARLAGAGLLLMIVFLSSPGCPARSPGVNMAEGDTLVSVDYEIFGKVQGVFFRKYTQAEGKKLGLVGWVQNTDRGTVQGQLQGPISKVRPMKEWLESTGSPKSHIDSAKFNNEKVILKLDYSDFQIVK
;
A
#
# COMPACT_ATOMS: atom_id res chain seq x y z
N ARG A 1 -7.33 -38.71 16.76
CA ARG A 1 -8.22 -37.54 16.54
C ARG A 1 -7.72 -36.85 15.28
N MET A 2 -8.61 -36.77 14.30
CA MET A 2 -8.34 -36.45 12.90
C MET A 2 -7.59 -35.13 12.68
N LEU A 3 -6.50 -35.18 11.90
CA LEU A 3 -6.05 -34.07 11.05
C LEU A 3 -6.57 -34.38 9.63
N PRO A 4 -7.46 -33.57 9.04
CA PRO A 4 -7.72 -33.65 7.61
C PRO A 4 -6.77 -32.73 6.82
N ASP A 5 -6.11 -33.36 5.85
CA ASP A 5 -5.93 -32.93 4.46
C ASP A 5 -5.39 -31.51 4.18
N LEU A 6 -4.06 -31.40 4.07
CA LEU A 6 -3.40 -30.35 3.30
C LEU A 6 -3.46 -30.72 1.82
N ARG A 7 -4.56 -30.33 1.16
CA ARG A 7 -4.63 -30.24 -0.30
C ARG A 7 -5.20 -28.90 -0.73
N VAL A 8 -4.39 -28.22 -1.53
CA VAL A 8 -4.75 -27.29 -2.59
C VAL A 8 -5.23 -25.90 -2.14
N CYS A 9 -4.34 -24.92 -2.27
CA CYS A 9 -4.67 -23.65 -2.91
C CYS A 9 -3.56 -23.33 -3.92
N PRO A 10 -3.83 -23.31 -5.23
CA PRO A 10 -2.89 -22.84 -6.23
C PRO A 10 -2.84 -21.30 -6.19
N CYS A 11 -1.68 -20.74 -5.85
CA CYS A 11 -1.34 -19.38 -6.23
C CYS A 11 -0.92 -19.40 -7.70
N LEU A 12 -1.83 -19.09 -8.62
CA LEU A 12 -1.42 -18.62 -9.94
C LEU A 12 -2.52 -17.83 -10.65
N GLU A 13 -2.18 -16.57 -10.96
CA GLU A 13 -2.79 -15.69 -11.98
C GLU A 13 -4.28 -15.31 -11.75
N LYS A 14 -4.67 -14.03 -11.72
CA LYS A 14 -4.55 -13.10 -12.85
C LYS A 14 -4.48 -11.65 -12.38
N GLY A 15 -3.38 -10.99 -12.70
CA GLY A 15 -3.37 -9.53 -12.87
C GLY A 15 -4.19 -9.17 -14.10
N GLY A 16 -5.38 -8.62 -13.89
CA GLY A 16 -6.17 -7.99 -14.94
C GLY A 16 -5.56 -6.65 -15.31
N ALA A 17 -4.66 -6.63 -16.29
CA ALA A 17 -4.19 -5.42 -16.92
C ALA A 17 -5.33 -4.81 -17.77
N PRO A 18 -5.60 -3.48 -17.71
CA PRO A 18 -6.44 -2.83 -18.69
C PRO A 18 -5.70 -2.75 -20.03
N ARG A 19 -6.23 -3.46 -21.01
CA ARG A 19 -5.83 -3.45 -22.41
C ARG A 19 -6.17 -2.08 -23.01
N TRP A 20 -5.19 -1.20 -23.13
CA TRP A 20 -5.31 0.00 -23.96
C TRP A 20 -5.23 -0.44 -25.43
N ALA A 21 -6.37 -0.35 -26.12
CA ALA A 21 -6.43 -0.50 -27.56
C ALA A 21 -5.97 0.81 -28.21
N VAL A 22 -4.88 0.75 -28.96
CA VAL A 22 -4.46 1.78 -29.91
C VAL A 22 -5.19 1.55 -31.24
N PRO A 23 -5.88 2.54 -31.83
CA PRO A 23 -6.28 2.48 -33.22
C PRO A 23 -5.15 3.02 -34.12
N GLY A 24 -4.64 2.16 -34.99
CA GLY A 24 -3.75 2.50 -36.09
C GLY A 24 -4.51 3.02 -37.31
N SER A 25 -3.85 3.93 -38.03
CA SER A 25 -4.33 4.69 -39.18
C SER A 25 -4.80 3.88 -40.39
N ALA A 26 -5.81 4.47 -41.04
CA ALA A 26 -5.99 4.66 -42.48
C ALA A 26 -6.09 3.46 -43.42
N ARG A 27 -7.23 3.36 -44.12
CA ARG A 27 -7.31 3.25 -45.59
C ARG A 27 -8.54 3.96 -46.15
N LEU A 28 -8.31 4.86 -47.10
CA LEU A 28 -9.31 5.45 -47.99
C LEU A 28 -9.97 4.37 -48.86
N ALA A 29 -11.29 4.44 -49.02
CA ALA A 29 -11.98 4.25 -50.31
C ALA A 29 -13.50 4.47 -50.12
N GLY A 30 -14.13 5.22 -51.03
CA GLY A 30 -15.57 5.11 -51.28
C GLY A 30 -16.38 6.38 -51.04
N ALA A 31 -16.84 6.97 -52.13
CA ALA A 31 -17.82 8.04 -52.20
C ALA A 31 -19.20 7.60 -51.65
N GLY A 32 -19.97 8.53 -51.07
CA GLY A 32 -21.37 8.29 -50.74
C GLY A 32 -21.98 9.24 -49.70
N LEU A 33 -22.52 10.35 -50.18
CA LEU A 33 -23.73 11.06 -49.73
C LEU A 33 -24.18 10.98 -48.25
N LEU A 34 -24.09 12.13 -47.56
CA LEU A 34 -25.10 12.73 -46.68
C LEU A 34 -25.72 11.90 -45.53
N LEU A 35 -25.18 12.02 -44.32
CA LEU A 35 -25.98 12.15 -43.08
C LEU A 35 -25.08 12.63 -41.91
N MET A 36 -25.14 13.91 -41.57
CA MET A 36 -24.48 14.45 -40.37
C MET A 36 -25.36 14.19 -39.14
N ILE A 37 -25.18 13.01 -38.52
CA ILE A 37 -25.63 12.74 -37.17
C ILE A 37 -24.49 12.05 -36.43
N VAL A 38 -23.79 12.77 -35.54
CA VAL A 38 -23.09 12.21 -34.37
C VAL A 38 -22.65 13.39 -33.50
N PHE A 39 -23.40 13.69 -32.43
CA PHE A 39 -23.25 13.10 -31.09
C PHE A 39 -21.91 13.43 -30.41
N LEU A 40 -22.03 14.34 -29.43
CA LEU A 40 -21.26 14.41 -28.18
C LEU A 40 -19.73 14.26 -28.27
N SER A 41 -19.08 15.40 -28.48
CA SER A 41 -17.75 15.64 -27.94
C SER A 41 -17.84 15.71 -26.41
N SER A 42 -17.70 14.58 -25.72
CA SER A 42 -17.37 14.59 -24.29
C SER A 42 -15.90 15.02 -24.13
N PRO A 43 -15.60 16.03 -23.29
CA PRO A 43 -14.22 16.34 -22.92
C PRO A 43 -13.67 15.19 -22.09
N GLY A 44 -12.60 14.57 -22.57
CA GLY A 44 -11.87 13.54 -21.83
C GLY A 44 -11.47 14.08 -20.46
N CYS A 45 -11.93 13.40 -19.41
CA CYS A 45 -11.40 13.60 -18.06
C CYS A 45 -9.91 13.24 -18.07
N PRO A 46 -9.01 14.13 -17.63
CA PRO A 46 -7.66 13.72 -17.30
C PRO A 46 -7.74 12.91 -16.01
N ALA A 47 -7.61 11.59 -16.11
CA ALA A 47 -7.35 10.73 -14.96
C ALA A 47 -5.96 11.07 -14.42
N ARG A 48 -5.88 12.12 -13.59
CA ARG A 48 -4.75 12.40 -12.71
C ARG A 48 -4.71 11.27 -11.68
N SER A 49 -3.86 10.27 -11.90
CA SER A 49 -3.27 9.54 -10.78
C SER A 49 -2.70 10.58 -9.80
N PRO A 50 -2.84 10.42 -8.47
CA PRO A 50 -2.19 11.32 -7.53
C PRO A 50 -0.68 11.24 -7.76
N GLY A 51 -0.15 12.25 -8.46
CA GLY A 51 1.28 12.41 -8.68
C GLY A 51 1.92 12.62 -7.32
N VAL A 52 2.73 11.66 -6.89
CA VAL A 52 3.70 11.90 -5.82
C VAL A 52 4.70 12.88 -6.42
N ASN A 53 4.63 14.14 -5.99
CA ASN A 53 5.62 15.14 -6.36
C ASN A 53 7.00 14.57 -5.98
N MET A 54 7.89 14.38 -6.97
CA MET A 54 9.23 13.82 -6.75
C MET A 54 10.06 14.60 -5.72
N ALA A 55 9.68 15.84 -5.40
CA ALA A 55 10.30 16.67 -4.37
C ALA A 55 9.91 16.31 -2.92
N GLU A 56 8.87 15.49 -2.71
CA GLU A 56 8.49 14.96 -1.39
C GLU A 56 9.15 13.58 -1.13
N GLY A 57 10.23 13.28 -1.85
CA GLY A 57 10.99 12.02 -1.77
C GLY A 57 11.79 11.88 -0.47
N ASP A 58 12.47 12.96 -0.11
CA ASP A 58 13.56 12.95 0.88
C ASP A 58 13.17 13.52 2.24
N THR A 59 11.96 14.04 2.39
CA THR A 59 11.47 14.56 3.66
C THR A 59 11.33 13.41 4.66
N LEU A 60 12.22 13.37 5.64
CA LEU A 60 12.16 12.40 6.71
C LEU A 60 10.99 12.75 7.64
N VAL A 61 10.15 11.76 7.91
CA VAL A 61 9.01 11.90 8.81
C VAL A 61 9.06 10.79 9.86
N SER A 62 8.61 11.14 11.06
CA SER A 62 8.32 10.21 12.14
C SER A 62 6.81 10.14 12.30
N VAL A 63 6.27 8.93 12.35
CA VAL A 63 4.85 8.70 12.62
C VAL A 63 4.68 7.60 13.64
N ASP A 64 3.83 7.85 14.64
CA ASP A 64 3.42 6.84 15.60
C ASP A 64 2.16 6.15 15.07
N TYR A 65 2.08 4.84 15.26
CA TYR A 65 0.94 4.05 14.81
C TYR A 65 0.45 3.13 15.93
N GLU A 66 -0.85 2.92 15.97
CA GLU A 66 -1.50 1.94 16.82
C GLU A 66 -2.51 1.15 15.99
N ILE A 67 -2.35 -0.17 15.97
CA ILE A 67 -3.16 -1.10 15.21
C ILE A 67 -4.10 -1.83 16.16
N PHE A 68 -5.39 -1.76 15.83
CA PHE A 68 -6.48 -2.40 16.55
C PHE A 68 -6.92 -3.65 15.80
N GLY A 69 -7.21 -4.69 16.58
CA GLY A 69 -7.81 -5.93 16.09
C GLY A 69 -7.11 -7.18 16.59
N LYS A 70 -7.21 -8.27 15.84
CA LYS A 70 -6.57 -9.56 16.16
C LYS A 70 -5.11 -9.58 15.70
N VAL A 71 -4.26 -8.86 16.42
CA VAL A 71 -2.84 -8.62 16.09
C VAL A 71 -1.85 -9.33 17.01
N GLN A 72 -2.31 -9.89 18.14
CA GLN A 72 -1.47 -10.66 19.06
C GLN A 72 -1.51 -12.16 18.77
N GLY A 73 -0.39 -12.86 18.98
CA GLY A 73 -0.26 -14.30 18.72
C GLY A 73 -0.15 -14.71 17.23
N VAL A 74 -0.07 -13.74 16.31
CA VAL A 74 -0.08 -13.97 14.85
C VAL A 74 1.23 -13.57 14.16
N PHE A 75 2.33 -13.50 14.93
CA PHE A 75 3.66 -13.09 14.45
C PHE A 75 3.72 -11.71 13.78
N PHE A 76 2.75 -10.82 14.04
CA PHE A 76 2.63 -9.49 13.42
C PHE A 76 3.95 -8.70 13.48
N ARG A 77 4.55 -8.61 14.67
CA ARG A 77 5.83 -7.91 14.92
C ARG A 77 6.97 -8.33 13.97
N LYS A 78 7.06 -9.62 13.62
CA LYS A 78 8.11 -10.14 12.73
C LYS A 78 7.89 -9.69 11.28
N TYR A 79 6.64 -9.69 10.83
CA TYR A 79 6.28 -9.20 9.49
C TYR A 79 6.48 -7.68 9.39
N THR A 80 6.06 -6.92 10.40
CA THR A 80 6.27 -5.47 10.45
C THR A 80 7.76 -5.12 10.38
N GLN A 81 8.61 -5.82 11.13
CA GLN A 81 10.06 -5.62 11.05
C GLN A 81 10.60 -5.93 9.65
N ALA A 82 10.19 -7.05 9.05
CA ALA A 82 10.66 -7.46 7.73
C ALA A 82 10.26 -6.44 6.65
N GLU A 83 9.01 -5.97 6.66
CA GLU A 83 8.54 -4.96 5.69
C GLU A 83 9.20 -3.60 5.93
N GLY A 84 9.37 -3.18 7.19
CA GLY A 84 10.12 -1.98 7.54
C GLY A 84 11.55 -2.01 7.01
N LYS A 85 12.27 -3.13 7.21
CA LYS A 85 13.63 -3.32 6.68
C LYS A 85 13.66 -3.36 5.15
N LYS A 86 12.67 -3.97 4.51
CA LYS A 86 12.55 -4.02 3.04
C LYS A 86 12.33 -2.64 2.42
N LEU A 87 11.57 -1.77 3.10
CA LEU A 87 11.36 -0.39 2.67
C LEU A 87 12.52 0.56 3.06
N GLY A 88 13.42 0.12 3.93
CA GLY A 88 14.52 0.93 4.47
C GLY A 88 14.08 1.92 5.54
N LEU A 89 13.02 1.60 6.28
CA LEU A 89 12.52 2.37 7.41
C LEU A 89 13.15 1.90 8.72
N VAL A 90 13.22 2.82 9.68
CA VAL A 90 13.70 2.54 11.05
C VAL A 90 12.61 2.83 12.07
N GLY A 91 12.79 2.35 13.29
CA GLY A 91 11.84 2.56 14.38
C GLY A 91 11.63 1.33 15.21
N TRP A 92 10.44 1.17 15.76
CA TRP A 92 10.14 0.08 16.67
C TRP A 92 8.69 -0.38 16.63
N VAL A 93 8.45 -1.59 17.12
CA VAL A 93 7.12 -2.19 17.27
C VAL A 93 7.00 -2.91 18.60
N GLN A 94 5.89 -2.72 19.31
CA GLN A 94 5.60 -3.31 20.62
C GLN A 94 4.13 -3.75 20.71
N ASN A 95 3.87 -4.81 21.48
CA ASN A 95 2.51 -5.15 21.86
C ASN A 95 2.11 -4.37 23.11
N THR A 96 0.88 -3.87 23.14
CA THR A 96 0.31 -3.18 24.30
C THR A 96 -0.48 -4.18 25.15
N ASP A 97 -0.61 -3.94 26.45
CA ASP A 97 -1.41 -4.79 27.37
C ASP A 97 -2.90 -4.82 27.01
N ARG A 98 -3.37 -3.83 26.25
CA ARG A 98 -4.75 -3.72 25.75
C ARG A 98 -5.08 -4.66 24.60
N GLY A 99 -4.13 -5.45 24.12
CA GLY A 99 -4.34 -6.31 22.96
C GLY A 99 -3.99 -5.66 21.62
N THR A 100 -3.52 -4.41 21.62
CA THR A 100 -3.13 -3.67 20.41
C THR A 100 -1.64 -3.82 20.10
N VAL A 101 -1.24 -3.37 18.92
CA VAL A 101 0.18 -3.25 18.53
C VAL A 101 0.45 -1.78 18.25
N GLN A 102 1.43 -1.22 18.95
CA GLN A 102 1.88 0.15 18.75
C GLN A 102 3.32 0.18 18.24
N GLY A 103 3.70 1.28 17.62
CA GLY A 103 5.07 1.49 17.22
C GLY A 103 5.30 2.87 16.63
N GLN A 104 6.56 3.08 16.22
CA GLN A 104 6.97 4.28 15.53
C GLN A 104 7.70 3.90 14.24
N LEU A 105 7.38 4.62 13.16
CA LEU A 105 8.08 4.54 11.88
C LEU A 105 8.80 5.85 11.65
N GLN A 106 10.06 5.77 11.24
CA GLN A 106 10.85 6.92 10.82
C GLN A 106 11.51 6.62 9.47
N GLY A 107 11.50 7.62 8.60
CA GLY A 107 12.14 7.52 7.30
C GLY A 107 11.54 8.49 6.29
N PRO A 108 11.98 8.42 5.02
CA PRO A 108 11.45 9.27 3.96
C PRO A 108 9.95 9.04 3.78
N ILE A 109 9.17 10.11 3.65
CA ILE A 109 7.70 10.04 3.52
C ILE A 109 7.25 9.17 2.33
N SER A 110 8.05 9.12 1.26
CA SER A 110 7.82 8.23 0.11
C SER A 110 7.88 6.74 0.46
N LYS A 111 8.57 6.36 1.53
CA LYS A 111 8.62 4.99 2.06
C LYS A 111 7.64 4.79 3.21
N VAL A 112 7.36 5.84 3.99
CA VAL A 112 6.40 5.77 5.10
C VAL A 112 4.96 5.58 4.58
N ARG A 113 4.58 6.22 3.47
CA ARG A 113 3.24 6.03 2.86
C ARG A 113 2.89 4.58 2.54
N PRO A 114 3.69 3.83 1.74
CA PRO A 114 3.38 2.43 1.47
C PRO A 114 3.43 1.56 2.74
N MET A 115 4.24 1.93 3.75
CA MET A 115 4.22 1.24 5.04
C MET A 115 2.90 1.45 5.79
N LYS A 116 2.32 2.65 5.75
CA LYS A 116 1.00 2.94 6.33
C LYS A 116 -0.09 2.10 5.65
N GLU A 117 -0.11 2.08 4.32
CA GLU A 117 -1.05 1.28 3.53
C GLU A 117 -0.91 -0.22 3.83
N TRP A 118 0.32 -0.71 4.03
CA TRP A 118 0.57 -2.10 4.40
C TRP A 118 0.05 -2.45 5.80
N LEU A 119 0.22 -1.54 6.77
CA LEU A 119 -0.30 -1.67 8.13
C LEU A 119 -1.82 -1.63 8.20
N GLU A 120 -2.47 -0.98 7.25
CA GLU A 120 -3.94 -0.94 7.13
C GLU A 120 -4.51 -2.18 6.43
N SER A 121 -3.88 -2.65 5.35
CA SER A 121 -4.48 -3.63 4.43
C SER A 121 -3.97 -5.05 4.58
N THR A 122 -2.66 -5.23 4.82
CA THR A 122 -1.99 -6.52 4.61
C THR A 122 -1.59 -7.17 5.93
N GLY A 123 -0.84 -6.45 6.76
CA GLY A 123 -0.33 -6.96 8.04
C GLY A 123 0.26 -8.38 7.95
N SER A 124 -0.06 -9.22 8.94
CA SER A 124 0.27 -10.66 8.92
C SER A 124 -0.85 -11.46 8.24
N PRO A 125 -0.54 -12.54 7.50
CA PRO A 125 -1.55 -13.39 6.86
C PRO A 125 -2.56 -14.02 7.85
N LYS A 126 -2.22 -14.06 9.14
CA LYS A 126 -3.12 -14.56 10.20
C LYS A 126 -3.72 -13.44 11.07
N SER A 127 -3.33 -12.18 10.85
CA SER A 127 -3.89 -11.04 11.59
C SER A 127 -5.20 -10.58 10.98
N HIS A 128 -6.06 -10.02 11.83
CA HIS A 128 -7.21 -9.25 11.40
C HIS A 128 -7.03 -7.82 11.92
N ILE A 129 -7.00 -6.85 11.02
CA ILE A 129 -6.84 -5.44 11.35
C ILE A 129 -8.24 -4.81 11.27
N ASP A 130 -8.74 -4.35 12.40
CA ASP A 130 -10.03 -3.66 12.47
C ASP A 130 -9.87 -2.17 12.14
N SER A 131 -8.79 -1.56 12.62
CA SER A 131 -8.48 -0.14 12.37
C SER A 131 -7.00 0.14 12.62
N ALA A 132 -6.39 1.03 11.83
CA ALA A 132 -5.07 1.57 12.09
C ALA A 132 -5.19 3.06 12.43
N LYS A 133 -4.56 3.48 13.53
CA LYS A 133 -4.55 4.86 13.97
C LYS A 133 -3.13 5.42 13.88
N PHE A 134 -2.96 6.47 13.10
CA PHE A 134 -1.69 7.18 13.00
C PHE A 134 -1.75 8.47 13.81
N ASN A 135 -0.76 8.70 14.66
CA ASN A 135 -0.66 9.88 15.52
C ASN A 135 0.75 10.48 15.42
N ASN A 136 0.89 11.72 15.91
CA ASN A 136 2.18 12.38 16.11
C ASN A 136 3.07 12.32 14.84
N GLU A 137 2.46 12.58 13.68
CA GLU A 137 3.20 12.77 12.44
C GLU A 137 3.99 14.06 12.50
N LYS A 138 5.32 13.96 12.36
CA LYS A 138 6.22 15.10 12.41
C LYS A 138 7.35 14.93 11.42
N VAL A 139 7.74 16.04 10.79
CA VAL A 139 8.93 16.09 9.93
C VAL A 139 10.15 16.14 10.84
N ILE A 140 11.10 15.24 10.61
CA ILE A 140 12.36 15.15 11.37
C ILE A 140 13.53 15.49 10.47
N LEU A 141 14.61 16.04 11.03
CA LEU A 141 15.83 16.34 10.28
C LEU A 141 16.82 15.17 10.29
N LYS A 142 16.71 14.28 11.29
CA LYS A 142 17.58 13.14 11.50
C LYS A 142 16.75 11.95 12.00
N LEU A 143 17.22 10.74 11.70
CA LEU A 143 16.66 9.51 12.24
C LEU A 143 17.09 9.37 13.71
N ASP A 144 16.13 9.12 14.59
CA ASP A 144 16.37 8.88 16.02
C ASP A 144 16.82 7.43 16.26
N TYR A 145 16.46 6.52 15.34
CA TYR A 145 16.78 5.10 15.40
C TYR A 145 17.65 4.70 14.22
N SER A 146 18.53 3.71 14.43
CA SER A 146 19.42 3.18 13.39
C SER A 146 18.92 1.87 12.76
N ASP A 147 17.98 1.17 13.40
CA ASP A 147 17.41 -0.10 12.92
C ASP A 147 15.92 -0.19 13.28
N PHE A 148 15.24 -1.23 12.78
CA PHE A 148 13.86 -1.54 13.12
C PHE A 148 13.81 -2.61 14.22
N GLN A 149 13.48 -2.20 15.44
CA GLN A 149 13.55 -3.07 16.62
C GLN A 149 12.18 -3.61 17.05
N ILE A 150 12.17 -4.84 17.57
CA ILE A 150 10.99 -5.44 18.20
C ILE A 150 11.14 -5.29 19.71
N VAL A 151 10.29 -4.48 20.33
CA VAL A 151 10.24 -4.27 21.77
C VAL A 151 9.41 -5.38 22.42
N LYS A 152 9.91 -5.91 23.54
CA LYS A 152 9.26 -6.98 24.30
C LYS A 152 8.22 -6.44 25.27
#